data_AF-A0A2E7Y4K6-F1
#
_entry.id   AF-A0A2E7Y4K6-F1
#
_cell.length_a   1.000
_cell.length_b   1.000
_cell.length_c   1.000
_cell.angle_alpha   90.00
_cell.angle_beta   90.00
_cell.angle_gamma   90.00
#
_symmetry.space_group_name_H-M   'P 1'
#
loop_
_entity.id
_entity.type
_entity.pdbx_description
1 polymer ?
#
loop_
_entity_poly.entity_id
_entity_poly.type
_entity_poly.pdbx_seq_one_letter_code
_entity_poly.pdbx_strand_id
1 'polypeptide(L)'
;MARGVQRGYLGGACGLCGLIAVAAMASTPPDPGTAVDVWMRVRGDIDGHEIDLTQTDPPTAVQLILRHRGRPLASTWGARAAGHADPVRHATVALLDKARSNGMLVRLPPNLIDEGLRGTTLETETAGAFEPLTAATLEAIADDLNPAADGIALRVGNHWHVRFPSAMRMTGSAATLDTLHELAAVAELSTDALRKARRTGHAALYRFSTVDLVQRSGDRMPHIFNRGESVTSWICDRTAMLGQLENIVVHLGTHFTTPTTSDSNDTTILGGTYLPHSDRWKPVIASPGDWAIARLAFLTAAKTPDLDPLIVKRSLQWAEDCSLYSPSADQLPVALRLECAVSPSEKLLERATSLLDNANATPSDRALAAWALAGHRSTHPHVRAFLNEITLLPPSQLMHMLPWLGWADIRLAAADNCPPRLTPFWNLLSTRIATTIGDTTTPTADMLPLAAFLASAAGDRNIYPAAEQADASQVLCRSLELLDLLVVDLNEAQFYPAPSTMQGGVRLSPWDERMPIWAQAMAIMMLHEALKAMPVTAQSEEMTP
;
A
#
# COMPACT_ATOMS: atom_id res chain seq x y z
N MET A 1 64.77 -1.33 -22.21
CA MET A 1 63.75 -0.94 -23.21
C MET A 1 62.55 -1.86 -23.06
N ALA A 2 61.38 -1.23 -23.03
CA ALA A 2 60.02 -1.65 -22.68
C ALA A 2 59.62 -3.14 -22.71
N ARG A 3 59.05 -3.57 -21.58
CA ARG A 3 58.12 -4.72 -21.43
C ARG A 3 56.71 -4.28 -21.85
N GLY A 4 56.05 -5.06 -22.72
CA GLY A 4 54.65 -4.89 -23.10
C GLY A 4 53.76 -5.82 -22.28
N VAL A 5 52.92 -5.22 -21.44
CA VAL A 5 52.00 -5.85 -20.48
C VAL A 5 50.73 -6.34 -21.19
N GLN A 6 50.37 -7.60 -20.94
CA GLN A 6 49.02 -8.14 -21.19
C GLN A 6 48.00 -7.38 -20.34
N ARG A 7 47.05 -6.69 -20.98
CA ARG A 7 45.80 -6.23 -20.36
C ARG A 7 44.65 -7.06 -20.91
N GLY A 8 44.03 -7.85 -20.03
CA GLY A 8 42.70 -8.38 -20.24
C GLY A 8 41.69 -7.23 -20.20
N TYR A 9 40.90 -7.10 -21.26
CA TYR A 9 39.73 -6.24 -21.31
C TYR A 9 38.50 -7.09 -21.01
N LEU A 10 38.03 -7.03 -19.77
CA LEU A 10 36.63 -7.26 -19.41
C LEU A 10 35.89 -5.96 -19.74
N GLY A 11 35.43 -5.86 -20.99
CA GLY A 11 34.61 -4.75 -21.46
C GLY A 11 33.19 -4.89 -20.92
N GLY A 12 32.90 -4.18 -19.84
CA GLY A 12 31.55 -3.87 -19.42
C GLY A 12 30.90 -2.96 -20.45
N ALA A 13 29.98 -3.51 -21.22
CA ALA A 13 29.01 -2.73 -21.98
C ALA A 13 27.76 -2.54 -21.12
N CYS A 14 27.75 -1.47 -20.32
CA CYS A 14 26.50 -0.79 -20.00
C CYS A 14 25.99 -0.15 -21.30
N GLY A 15 25.37 -0.97 -22.14
CA GLY A 15 24.59 -0.49 -23.26
C GLY A 15 23.38 0.26 -22.69
N LEU A 16 23.34 1.57 -22.94
CA LEU A 16 22.08 2.29 -23.10
C LEU A 16 21.21 1.52 -24.11
N CYS A 17 20.42 0.57 -23.63
CA CYS A 17 19.24 0.13 -24.36
C CYS A 17 18.21 1.23 -24.17
N GLY A 18 17.98 1.99 -25.25
CA GLY A 18 16.86 2.90 -25.33
C GLY A 18 15.59 2.16 -24.93
N LEU A 19 14.97 2.65 -23.86
CA LEU A 19 13.57 2.40 -23.54
C LEU A 19 12.74 2.92 -24.71
N ILE A 20 12.56 2.09 -25.73
CA ILE A 20 11.31 2.14 -26.47
C ILE A 20 10.30 1.54 -25.48
N ALA A 21 9.71 2.41 -24.67
CA ALA A 21 8.45 2.09 -24.01
C ALA A 21 7.48 1.78 -25.15
N VAL A 22 7.30 0.50 -25.45
CA VAL A 22 6.09 0.06 -26.13
C VAL A 22 5.00 0.43 -25.13
N ALA A 23 4.31 1.53 -25.39
CA ALA A 23 3.10 1.84 -24.64
C ALA A 23 2.20 0.62 -24.81
N ALA A 24 2.09 -0.20 -23.76
CA ALA A 24 1.05 -1.20 -23.68
C ALA A 24 -0.24 -0.43 -23.94
N MET A 25 -0.91 -0.72 -25.06
CA MET A 25 -2.21 -0.12 -25.30
C MET A 25 -3.10 -0.60 -24.16
N ALA A 26 -3.40 0.31 -23.23
CA ALA A 26 -4.26 0.02 -22.10
C ALA A 26 -5.57 -0.50 -22.65
N SER A 27 -6.08 -1.60 -22.09
CA SER A 27 -7.34 -2.16 -22.54
C SER A 27 -8.42 -1.10 -22.44
N THR A 28 -9.23 -0.95 -23.49
CA THR A 28 -10.23 0.11 -23.51
C THR A 28 -11.29 -0.18 -22.44
N PRO A 29 -11.45 0.67 -21.41
CA PRO A 29 -12.46 0.45 -20.39
C PRO A 29 -13.86 0.47 -21.04
N PRO A 30 -14.83 -0.27 -20.48
CA PRO A 30 -16.21 -0.21 -20.96
C PRO A 30 -16.77 1.20 -20.77
N ASP A 31 -17.77 1.55 -21.58
CA ASP A 31 -18.47 2.82 -21.46
C ASP A 31 -19.11 2.96 -20.05
N PRO A 32 -18.88 4.06 -19.32
CA PRO A 32 -19.46 4.28 -18.00
C PRO A 32 -21.00 4.27 -18.00
N GLY A 33 -21.64 4.69 -19.08
CA GLY A 33 -23.10 4.62 -19.23
C GLY A 33 -23.61 3.19 -19.17
N THR A 34 -22.91 2.27 -19.86
CA THR A 34 -23.20 0.82 -19.78
C THR A 34 -23.10 0.29 -18.35
N ALA A 35 -22.09 0.71 -17.57
CA ALA A 35 -21.95 0.28 -16.19
C ALA A 35 -23.12 0.78 -15.31
N VAL A 36 -23.57 2.03 -15.51
CA VAL A 36 -24.74 2.59 -14.81
C VAL A 36 -26.02 1.84 -15.15
N ASP A 37 -26.23 1.50 -16.43
CA ASP A 37 -27.40 0.71 -16.86
C ASP A 37 -27.41 -0.68 -16.22
N VAL A 38 -26.25 -1.35 -16.20
CA VAL A 38 -26.07 -2.64 -15.52
C VAL A 38 -26.44 -2.52 -14.05
N TRP A 39 -25.91 -1.51 -13.35
CA TRP A 39 -26.21 -1.29 -11.93
C TRP A 39 -27.71 -1.06 -11.70
N MET A 40 -28.32 -0.16 -12.48
CA MET A 40 -29.75 0.18 -12.37
C MET A 40 -30.61 -1.07 -12.57
N ARG A 41 -30.33 -1.86 -13.61
CA ARG A 41 -31.05 -3.10 -13.90
C ARG A 41 -30.98 -4.10 -12.75
N VAL A 42 -29.78 -4.37 -12.25
CA VAL A 42 -29.56 -5.32 -11.15
C VAL A 42 -30.23 -4.83 -9.87
N ARG A 43 -30.14 -3.53 -9.57
CA ARG A 43 -30.78 -2.93 -8.39
C ARG A 43 -32.31 -3.02 -8.48
N GLY A 44 -32.88 -2.73 -9.65
CA GLY A 44 -34.31 -2.91 -9.92
C GLY A 44 -34.79 -4.34 -9.63
N ASP A 45 -34.07 -5.34 -10.13
CA ASP A 45 -34.37 -6.76 -9.89
C ASP A 45 -34.31 -7.11 -8.38
N ILE A 46 -33.33 -6.57 -7.63
CA ILE A 46 -33.21 -6.78 -6.18
C ILE A 46 -34.38 -6.13 -5.44
N ASP A 47 -34.80 -4.93 -5.86
CA ASP A 47 -35.87 -4.17 -5.21
C ASP A 47 -37.29 -4.65 -5.58
N GLY A 48 -37.40 -5.49 -6.61
CA GLY A 48 -38.68 -5.95 -7.14
C GLY A 48 -39.36 -4.91 -8.05
N HIS A 49 -38.57 -4.01 -8.64
CA HIS A 49 -39.02 -3.04 -9.63
C HIS A 49 -38.68 -3.53 -11.03
N GLU A 50 -39.68 -3.61 -11.90
CA GLU A 50 -39.45 -3.86 -13.32
C GLU A 50 -38.96 -2.56 -13.95
N ILE A 51 -37.65 -2.47 -14.20
CA ILE A 51 -37.05 -1.33 -14.89
C ILE A 51 -36.94 -1.69 -16.37
N ASP A 52 -37.81 -1.08 -17.18
CA ASP A 52 -37.74 -1.16 -18.63
C ASP A 52 -36.62 -0.25 -19.17
N LEU A 53 -35.39 -0.74 -19.08
CA LEU A 53 -34.25 -0.12 -19.77
C LEU A 53 -34.26 -0.61 -21.21
N THR A 54 -34.56 0.29 -22.15
CA THR A 54 -34.43 0.04 -23.58
C THR A 54 -33.00 -0.41 -23.90
N GLN A 55 -32.87 -1.61 -24.46
CA GLN A 55 -31.63 -2.32 -24.80
C GLN A 55 -30.40 -1.41 -25.04
N THR A 56 -29.53 -1.31 -24.05
CA THR A 56 -28.10 -1.14 -24.31
C THR A 56 -27.48 -2.48 -24.69
N ASP A 57 -26.46 -2.45 -25.55
CA ASP A 57 -25.71 -3.65 -25.91
C ASP A 57 -25.17 -4.31 -24.63
N PRO A 58 -25.41 -5.61 -24.41
CA PRO A 58 -24.98 -6.25 -23.17
C PRO A 58 -23.46 -6.22 -23.06
N PRO A 59 -22.91 -5.99 -21.85
CA PRO A 59 -21.47 -5.91 -21.65
C PRO A 59 -20.78 -7.24 -21.99
N THR A 60 -19.47 -7.20 -22.22
CA THR A 60 -18.67 -8.41 -22.49
C THR A 60 -18.79 -9.40 -21.33
N ALA A 61 -18.65 -8.89 -20.11
CA ALA A 61 -18.83 -9.64 -18.87
C ALA A 61 -19.20 -8.69 -17.73
N VAL A 62 -19.76 -9.25 -16.66
CA VAL A 62 -20.11 -8.53 -15.43
C VAL A 62 -19.81 -9.39 -14.22
N GLN A 63 -19.38 -8.75 -13.14
CA GLN A 63 -19.27 -9.30 -11.79
C GLN A 63 -20.21 -8.52 -10.87
N LEU A 64 -20.98 -9.25 -10.06
CA LEU A 64 -21.91 -8.69 -9.09
C LEU A 64 -21.51 -9.16 -7.70
N ILE A 65 -21.53 -8.26 -6.73
CA ILE A 65 -21.27 -8.54 -5.32
C ILE A 65 -22.37 -7.88 -4.49
N LEU A 66 -23.03 -8.69 -3.66
CA LEU A 66 -24.07 -8.22 -2.75
C LEU A 66 -23.55 -8.24 -1.32
N ARG A 67 -23.70 -7.15 -0.59
CA ARG A 67 -23.22 -7.03 0.79
C ARG A 67 -24.33 -6.63 1.74
N HIS A 68 -24.28 -7.17 2.95
CA HIS A 68 -25.12 -6.72 4.06
C HIS A 68 -24.23 -6.22 5.19
N ARG A 69 -24.31 -4.92 5.47
CA ARG A 69 -23.48 -4.25 6.50
C ARG A 69 -21.97 -4.51 6.27
N GLY A 70 -21.51 -4.32 5.03
CA GLY A 70 -20.12 -4.53 4.60
C GLY A 70 -19.74 -5.98 4.29
N ARG A 71 -20.46 -6.97 4.85
CA ARG A 71 -20.15 -8.39 4.68
C ARG A 71 -20.69 -8.94 3.35
N PRO A 72 -19.87 -9.62 2.53
CA PRO A 72 -20.34 -10.30 1.32
C PRO A 72 -21.39 -11.37 1.64
N LEU A 73 -22.57 -11.24 1.05
CA LEU A 73 -23.64 -12.25 1.08
C LEU A 73 -23.52 -13.21 -0.10
N ALA A 74 -23.28 -12.66 -1.28
CA ALA A 74 -23.17 -13.40 -2.54
C ALA A 74 -22.26 -12.66 -3.52
N SER A 75 -21.65 -13.41 -4.42
CA SER A 75 -20.82 -12.91 -5.52
C SER A 75 -20.94 -13.88 -6.69
N THR A 76 -21.22 -13.35 -7.88
CA THR A 76 -21.45 -14.09 -9.12
C THR A 76 -20.98 -13.28 -10.33
N TRP A 77 -20.81 -13.93 -11.47
CA TRP A 77 -20.41 -13.27 -12.71
C TRP A 77 -21.12 -13.89 -13.91
N GLY A 78 -21.07 -13.20 -15.04
CA GLY A 78 -21.51 -13.73 -16.33
C GLY A 78 -20.68 -13.13 -17.46
N ALA A 79 -20.48 -13.87 -18.56
CA ALA A 79 -19.80 -13.35 -19.75
C ALA A 79 -20.42 -13.89 -21.04
N ARG A 80 -20.42 -13.06 -22.10
CA ARG A 80 -20.83 -13.48 -23.45
C ARG A 80 -19.92 -14.58 -23.98
N ALA A 81 -18.63 -14.48 -23.67
CA ALA A 81 -17.62 -15.46 -24.06
C ALA A 81 -17.89 -16.86 -23.47
N ALA A 82 -18.56 -16.93 -22.31
CA ALA A 82 -18.99 -18.17 -21.68
C ALA A 82 -20.34 -18.70 -22.24
N GLY A 83 -20.88 -18.09 -23.30
CA GLY A 83 -22.14 -18.49 -23.91
C GLY A 83 -23.39 -17.86 -23.29
N HIS A 84 -23.24 -16.89 -22.37
CA HIS A 84 -24.38 -16.20 -21.78
C HIS A 84 -24.89 -15.12 -22.74
N ALA A 85 -26.07 -15.35 -23.33
CA ALA A 85 -26.71 -14.39 -24.24
C ALA A 85 -26.96 -13.02 -23.55
N ASP A 86 -27.34 -13.06 -22.27
CA ASP A 86 -27.49 -11.90 -21.41
C ASP A 86 -26.68 -12.13 -20.12
N PRO A 87 -25.41 -11.68 -20.08
CA PRO A 87 -24.52 -11.86 -18.93
C PRO A 87 -25.07 -11.24 -17.65
N VAL A 88 -25.77 -10.11 -17.76
CA VAL A 88 -26.33 -9.38 -16.62
C VAL A 88 -27.45 -10.19 -16.00
N ARG A 89 -28.44 -10.60 -16.80
CA ARG A 89 -29.54 -11.44 -16.31
C ARG A 89 -29.04 -12.75 -15.70
N HIS A 90 -28.08 -13.41 -16.36
CA HIS A 90 -27.47 -14.64 -15.83
C HIS A 90 -26.84 -14.40 -14.45
N ALA A 91 -25.99 -13.37 -14.33
CA ALA A 91 -25.31 -13.05 -13.09
C ALA A 91 -26.30 -12.66 -11.97
N THR A 92 -27.33 -11.88 -12.28
CA THR A 92 -28.35 -11.44 -11.31
C THR A 92 -29.16 -12.60 -10.76
N VAL A 93 -29.65 -13.50 -11.62
CA VAL A 93 -30.41 -14.70 -11.18
C VAL A 93 -29.52 -15.55 -10.27
N ALA A 94 -28.28 -15.82 -10.68
CA ALA A 94 -27.34 -16.58 -9.86
C ALA A 94 -27.02 -15.87 -8.54
N LEU A 95 -26.93 -14.53 -8.53
CA LEU A 95 -26.66 -13.72 -7.33
C LEU A 95 -27.78 -13.87 -6.31
N LEU A 96 -29.03 -13.70 -6.75
CA LEU A 96 -30.21 -13.80 -5.90
C LEU A 96 -30.41 -15.22 -5.37
N ASP A 97 -30.21 -16.24 -6.20
CA ASP A 97 -30.29 -17.65 -5.78
C ASP A 97 -29.22 -17.94 -4.70
N LYS A 98 -27.99 -17.49 -4.93
CA LYS A 98 -26.89 -17.64 -3.96
C LYS A 98 -27.17 -16.88 -2.67
N ALA A 99 -27.67 -15.64 -2.75
CA ALA A 99 -28.03 -14.84 -1.58
C ALA A 99 -29.16 -15.48 -0.77
N ARG A 100 -30.22 -15.95 -1.41
CA ARG A 100 -31.35 -16.64 -0.77
C ARG A 100 -30.94 -17.97 -0.12
N SER A 101 -29.95 -18.65 -0.69
CA SER A 101 -29.37 -19.88 -0.12
C SER A 101 -28.37 -19.63 1.02
N ASN A 102 -28.03 -18.38 1.33
CA ASN A 102 -27.07 -18.06 2.38
C ASN A 102 -27.66 -18.43 3.77
N GLY A 103 -26.90 -19.18 4.57
CA GLY A 103 -27.36 -19.68 5.86
C GLY A 103 -27.83 -18.61 6.87
N MET A 104 -27.42 -17.35 6.70
CA MET A 104 -27.94 -16.22 7.48
C MET A 104 -29.39 -15.84 7.10
N LEU A 105 -29.75 -15.95 5.81
CA LEU A 105 -31.05 -15.52 5.29
C LEU A 105 -32.06 -16.67 5.19
N VAL A 106 -31.61 -17.91 4.96
CA VAL A 106 -32.48 -19.11 4.85
C VAL A 106 -33.37 -19.33 6.08
N ARG A 107 -32.99 -18.79 7.24
CA ARG A 107 -33.75 -18.90 8.50
C ARG A 107 -34.87 -17.87 8.64
N LEU A 108 -34.95 -16.90 7.74
CA LEU A 108 -35.95 -15.84 7.78
C LEU A 108 -37.19 -16.22 6.97
N PRO A 109 -38.39 -15.80 7.40
CA PRO A 109 -39.60 -15.81 6.57
C PRO A 109 -39.37 -15.13 5.19
N PRO A 110 -40.01 -15.59 4.10
CA PRO A 110 -39.76 -15.07 2.75
C PRO A 110 -39.90 -13.54 2.62
N ASN A 111 -40.90 -12.95 3.28
CA ASN A 111 -41.11 -11.49 3.28
C ASN A 111 -39.95 -10.72 3.94
N LEU A 112 -39.29 -11.31 4.95
CA LEU A 112 -38.12 -10.72 5.59
C LEU A 112 -36.83 -10.95 4.79
N ILE A 113 -36.79 -11.98 3.95
CA ILE A 113 -35.68 -12.18 3.00
C ILE A 113 -35.69 -11.05 1.96
N ASP A 114 -36.85 -10.78 1.35
CA ASP A 114 -36.95 -9.72 0.33
C ASP A 114 -36.69 -8.33 0.93
N GLU A 115 -37.19 -8.05 2.14
CA GLU A 115 -36.84 -6.83 2.87
C GLU A 115 -35.34 -6.75 3.21
N GLY A 116 -34.75 -7.88 3.63
CA GLY A 116 -33.33 -7.98 3.92
C GLY A 116 -32.46 -7.73 2.68
N LEU A 117 -32.88 -8.23 1.51
CA LEU A 117 -32.23 -7.99 0.22
C LEU A 117 -32.33 -6.52 -0.20
N ARG A 118 -33.47 -5.85 0.02
CA ARG A 118 -33.59 -4.41 -0.24
C ARG A 118 -32.58 -3.59 0.58
N GLY A 119 -32.33 -3.99 1.83
CA GLY A 119 -31.34 -3.35 2.70
C GLY A 119 -29.86 -3.67 2.41
N THR A 120 -29.56 -4.37 1.32
CA THR A 120 -28.17 -4.67 0.91
C THR A 120 -27.57 -3.57 0.07
N THR A 121 -26.23 -3.50 0.06
CA THR A 121 -25.48 -2.71 -0.91
C THR A 121 -25.05 -3.57 -2.09
N LEU A 122 -25.07 -2.98 -3.28
CA LEU A 122 -24.68 -3.59 -4.53
C LEU A 122 -23.37 -3.00 -5.05
N GLU A 123 -22.48 -3.90 -5.45
CA GLU A 123 -21.25 -3.60 -6.18
C GLU A 123 -21.34 -4.32 -7.54
N THR A 124 -21.19 -3.56 -8.63
CA THR A 124 -21.26 -4.08 -10.00
C THR A 124 -20.01 -3.67 -10.77
N GLU A 125 -19.30 -4.65 -11.30
CA GLU A 125 -18.12 -4.43 -12.09
C GLU A 125 -18.34 -4.92 -13.51
N THR A 126 -18.29 -3.99 -14.47
CA THR A 126 -18.53 -4.25 -15.89
C THR A 126 -17.19 -4.38 -16.60
N ALA A 127 -17.03 -5.38 -17.47
CA ALA A 127 -15.80 -5.62 -18.22
C ALA A 127 -15.86 -5.09 -19.66
N GLY A 128 -14.74 -4.54 -20.11
CA GLY A 128 -14.47 -4.22 -21.50
C GLY A 128 -14.20 -5.46 -22.36
N ALA A 129 -13.59 -5.28 -23.53
CA ALA A 129 -13.22 -6.38 -24.40
C ALA A 129 -12.10 -7.25 -23.77
N PHE A 130 -12.13 -8.55 -24.04
CA PHE A 130 -11.06 -9.47 -23.61
C PHE A 130 -9.90 -9.42 -24.60
N GLU A 131 -8.75 -8.93 -24.15
CA GLU A 131 -7.55 -8.75 -24.96
C GLU A 131 -6.58 -9.91 -24.74
N PRO A 132 -6.15 -10.63 -25.79
CA PRO A 132 -5.30 -11.79 -25.64
C PRO A 132 -3.88 -11.42 -25.18
N LEU A 133 -3.41 -12.11 -24.15
CA LEU A 133 -2.05 -11.99 -23.64
C LEU A 133 -1.12 -12.94 -24.41
N THR A 134 -0.23 -12.36 -25.21
CA THR A 134 0.57 -13.09 -26.22
C THR A 134 1.97 -13.51 -25.73
N ALA A 135 2.44 -13.00 -24.59
CA ALA A 135 3.79 -13.29 -24.11
C ALA A 135 4.01 -14.80 -23.83
N ALA A 136 5.23 -15.27 -24.06
CA ALA A 136 5.53 -16.71 -24.10
C ALA A 136 5.53 -17.40 -22.73
N THR A 137 5.86 -16.66 -21.67
CA THR A 137 5.96 -17.15 -20.29
C THR A 137 4.92 -16.47 -19.41
N LEU A 138 4.61 -17.03 -18.23
CA LEU A 138 3.64 -16.41 -17.33
C LEU A 138 4.23 -15.19 -16.62
N GLU A 139 5.54 -15.21 -16.38
CA GLU A 139 6.30 -14.12 -15.79
C GLU A 139 6.21 -12.87 -16.68
N ALA A 140 6.48 -13.02 -17.98
CA ALA A 140 6.37 -11.92 -18.93
C ALA A 140 4.93 -11.45 -19.16
N ILE A 141 3.93 -12.30 -18.86
CA ILE A 141 2.53 -11.87 -18.84
C ILE A 141 2.26 -11.06 -17.58
N ALA A 142 2.69 -11.55 -16.42
CA ALA A 142 2.51 -10.85 -15.14
C ALA A 142 3.16 -9.47 -15.16
N ASP A 143 4.32 -9.32 -15.81
CA ASP A 143 5.00 -8.03 -16.01
C ASP A 143 4.21 -7.03 -16.88
N ASP A 144 3.25 -7.50 -17.69
CA ASP A 144 2.37 -6.67 -18.56
C ASP A 144 0.97 -6.45 -17.94
N LEU A 145 0.72 -6.97 -16.73
CA LEU A 145 -0.53 -6.77 -16.01
C LEU A 145 -0.42 -5.57 -15.07
N ASN A 146 -1.48 -4.78 -14.98
CA ASN A 146 -1.70 -3.89 -13.85
C ASN A 146 -2.33 -4.67 -12.69
N PRO A 147 -1.59 -4.96 -11.60
CA PRO A 147 -2.10 -5.80 -10.52
C PRO A 147 -3.30 -5.21 -9.77
N ALA A 148 -3.50 -3.89 -9.83
CA ALA A 148 -4.61 -3.21 -9.17
C ALA A 148 -5.88 -3.13 -10.04
N ALA A 149 -5.73 -3.02 -11.36
CA ALA A 149 -6.81 -2.65 -12.26
C ALA A 149 -7.21 -3.75 -13.26
N ASP A 150 -6.30 -4.64 -13.64
CA ASP A 150 -6.60 -5.60 -14.71
C ASP A 150 -7.41 -6.78 -14.18
N GLY A 151 -8.50 -7.10 -14.89
CA GLY A 151 -9.13 -8.40 -14.83
C GLY A 151 -8.38 -9.42 -15.70
N ILE A 152 -8.38 -10.68 -15.28
CA ILE A 152 -7.72 -11.76 -16.03
C ILE A 152 -8.71 -12.88 -16.35
N ALA A 153 -8.55 -13.48 -17.53
CA ALA A 153 -9.33 -14.64 -17.94
C ALA A 153 -8.47 -15.71 -18.62
N LEU A 154 -8.79 -16.97 -18.35
CA LEU A 154 -8.22 -18.14 -18.99
C LEU A 154 -9.32 -18.91 -19.70
N ARG A 155 -9.18 -19.07 -21.01
CA ARG A 155 -10.00 -19.98 -21.80
C ARG A 155 -9.26 -21.30 -21.99
N VAL A 156 -9.92 -22.43 -21.71
CA VAL A 156 -9.44 -23.79 -22.04
C VAL A 156 -10.53 -24.50 -22.83
N GLY A 157 -10.30 -24.70 -24.14
CA GLY A 157 -11.35 -25.12 -25.06
C GLY A 157 -12.52 -24.11 -25.07
N ASN A 158 -13.67 -24.55 -24.57
CA ASN A 158 -14.90 -23.76 -24.43
C ASN A 158 -15.18 -23.29 -22.99
N HIS A 159 -14.33 -23.66 -22.04
CA HIS A 159 -14.49 -23.27 -20.64
C HIS A 159 -13.72 -21.98 -20.36
N TRP A 160 -14.32 -21.12 -19.54
CA TRP A 160 -13.77 -19.82 -19.16
C TRP A 160 -13.62 -19.74 -17.65
N HIS A 161 -12.43 -19.35 -17.22
CA HIS A 161 -12.09 -19.04 -15.84
C HIS A 161 -11.75 -17.56 -15.76
N VAL A 162 -12.59 -16.78 -15.10
CA VAL A 162 -12.48 -15.32 -15.05
C VAL A 162 -12.22 -14.87 -13.61
N ARG A 163 -11.36 -13.86 -13.45
CA ARG A 163 -11.11 -13.15 -12.20
C ARG A 163 -11.22 -11.66 -12.45
N PHE A 164 -12.20 -11.07 -11.80
CA PHE A 164 -12.46 -9.64 -11.81
C PHE A 164 -11.65 -8.95 -10.70
N PRO A 165 -11.21 -7.70 -10.89
CA PRO A 165 -10.51 -6.93 -9.85
C PRO A 165 -11.26 -6.87 -8.52
N SER A 166 -12.58 -6.63 -8.53
CA SER A 166 -13.40 -6.64 -7.31
C SER A 166 -13.39 -8.00 -6.58
N ALA A 167 -13.46 -9.10 -7.34
CA ALA A 167 -13.41 -10.46 -6.79
C ALA A 167 -12.03 -10.78 -6.21
N MET A 168 -10.95 -10.33 -6.85
CA MET A 168 -9.58 -10.48 -6.33
C MET A 168 -9.39 -9.65 -5.05
N ARG A 169 -9.90 -8.41 -5.00
CA ARG A 169 -9.90 -7.56 -3.81
C ARG A 169 -10.59 -8.24 -2.63
N MET A 170 -11.75 -8.88 -2.84
CA MET A 170 -12.45 -9.62 -1.79
C MET A 170 -11.63 -10.76 -1.17
N THR A 171 -10.73 -11.39 -1.93
CA THR A 171 -9.89 -12.49 -1.45
C THR A 171 -8.49 -12.04 -1.03
N GLY A 172 -8.18 -10.74 -1.11
CA GLY A 172 -6.83 -10.22 -0.87
C GLY A 172 -5.83 -10.59 -1.97
N SER A 173 -6.30 -10.89 -3.17
CA SER A 173 -5.51 -11.23 -4.35
C SER A 173 -5.38 -10.02 -5.31
N ALA A 174 -4.55 -10.17 -6.33
CA ALA A 174 -4.27 -9.15 -7.35
C ALA A 174 -3.92 -9.83 -8.69
N ALA A 175 -3.88 -9.08 -9.79
CA ALA A 175 -3.49 -9.64 -11.09
C ALA A 175 -1.96 -9.87 -11.17
N THR A 176 -1.47 -10.91 -10.50
CA THR A 176 -0.04 -11.25 -10.39
C THR A 176 0.25 -12.66 -10.92
N LEU A 177 1.55 -13.02 -10.96
CA LEU A 177 2.00 -14.35 -11.33
C LEU A 177 1.34 -15.46 -10.49
N ASP A 178 1.17 -15.22 -9.18
CA ASP A 178 0.53 -16.18 -8.27
C ASP A 178 -0.91 -16.45 -8.69
N THR A 179 -1.67 -15.41 -9.04
CA THR A 179 -3.05 -15.57 -9.50
C THR A 179 -3.13 -16.21 -10.89
N LEU A 180 -2.14 -16.02 -11.77
CA LEU A 180 -2.04 -16.78 -13.02
C LEU A 180 -1.83 -18.28 -12.76
N HIS A 181 -1.00 -18.64 -11.77
CA HIS A 181 -0.82 -20.03 -11.35
C HIS A 181 -2.09 -20.60 -10.71
N GLU A 182 -2.79 -19.84 -9.88
CA GLU A 182 -4.09 -20.24 -9.32
C GLU A 182 -5.13 -20.48 -10.42
N LEU A 183 -5.21 -19.59 -11.41
CA LEU A 183 -6.15 -19.71 -12.52
C LEU A 183 -5.87 -20.97 -13.35
N ALA A 184 -4.58 -21.29 -13.58
CA ALA A 184 -4.16 -22.53 -14.22
C ALA A 184 -4.57 -23.76 -13.40
N ALA A 185 -4.35 -23.73 -12.08
CA ALA A 185 -4.71 -24.81 -11.18
C ALA A 185 -6.22 -25.05 -11.12
N VAL A 186 -7.04 -23.99 -11.09
CA VAL A 186 -8.52 -24.08 -11.16
C VAL A 186 -8.98 -24.65 -12.51
N ALA A 187 -8.22 -24.41 -13.58
CA ALA A 187 -8.45 -25.04 -14.88
C ALA A 187 -7.85 -26.45 -15.00
N GLU A 188 -7.37 -27.03 -13.89
CA GLU A 188 -6.75 -28.36 -13.83
C GLU A 188 -5.48 -28.50 -14.69
N LEU A 189 -4.75 -27.40 -14.88
CA LEU A 189 -3.50 -27.35 -15.65
C LEU A 189 -2.30 -27.02 -14.75
N SER A 190 -1.23 -27.81 -14.88
CA SER A 190 0.08 -27.38 -14.38
C SER A 190 0.65 -26.24 -15.23
N THR A 191 1.65 -25.51 -14.71
CA THR A 191 2.32 -24.42 -15.46
C THR A 191 2.85 -24.88 -16.82
N ASP A 192 3.45 -26.07 -16.89
CA ASP A 192 3.96 -26.63 -18.14
C ASP A 192 2.83 -27.09 -19.08
N ALA A 193 1.74 -27.64 -18.53
CA ALA A 193 0.57 -28.03 -19.30
C ALA A 193 -0.12 -26.80 -19.91
N LEU A 194 -0.28 -25.72 -19.15
CA LEU A 194 -0.81 -24.45 -19.64
C LEU A 194 0.08 -23.87 -20.74
N ARG A 195 1.41 -23.87 -20.56
CA ARG A 195 2.34 -23.40 -21.59
C ARG A 195 2.19 -24.21 -22.89
N LYS A 196 2.08 -25.54 -22.80
CA LYS A 196 1.83 -26.41 -23.95
C LYS A 196 0.48 -26.13 -24.61
N ALA A 197 -0.59 -26.02 -23.80
CA ALA A 197 -1.94 -25.75 -24.28
C ALA A 197 -2.02 -24.41 -25.02
N ARG A 198 -1.36 -23.36 -24.51
CA ARG A 198 -1.26 -22.04 -25.17
C ARG A 198 -0.57 -22.12 -26.53
N ARG A 199 0.55 -22.84 -26.64
CA ARG A 199 1.26 -23.03 -27.92
C ARG A 199 0.41 -23.76 -28.97
N THR A 200 -0.43 -24.69 -28.52
CA THR A 200 -1.33 -25.46 -29.41
C THR A 200 -2.66 -24.74 -29.69
N GLY A 201 -2.90 -23.56 -29.11
CA GLY A 201 -4.17 -22.83 -29.22
C GLY A 201 -5.33 -23.43 -28.42
N HIS A 202 -5.08 -24.48 -27.63
CA HIS A 202 -6.10 -25.11 -26.77
C HIS A 202 -6.43 -24.27 -25.54
N ALA A 203 -5.48 -23.43 -25.10
CA ALA A 203 -5.70 -22.44 -24.04
C ALA A 203 -5.31 -21.04 -24.50
N ALA A 204 -5.94 -20.01 -23.94
CA ALA A 204 -5.59 -18.62 -24.16
C ALA A 204 -5.82 -17.81 -22.88
N LEU A 205 -4.87 -16.92 -22.57
CA LEU A 205 -4.98 -15.96 -21.47
C LEU A 205 -5.40 -14.61 -22.04
N TYR A 206 -6.18 -13.87 -21.26
CA TYR A 206 -6.70 -12.55 -21.63
C TYR A 206 -6.59 -11.61 -20.44
N ARG A 207 -6.39 -10.33 -20.72
CA ARG A 207 -6.64 -9.22 -19.79
C ARG A 207 -7.89 -8.44 -20.21
N PHE A 208 -8.48 -7.70 -19.29
CA PHE A 208 -9.55 -6.75 -19.59
C PHE A 208 -9.63 -5.64 -18.52
N SER A 209 -9.98 -4.43 -18.97
CA SER A 209 -10.30 -3.31 -18.07
C SER A 209 -11.74 -3.39 -17.59
N THR A 210 -12.02 -2.77 -16.45
CA THR A 210 -13.36 -2.72 -15.87
C THR A 210 -13.80 -1.30 -15.51
N VAL A 211 -15.11 -1.13 -15.31
CA VAL A 211 -15.70 -0.01 -14.55
C VAL A 211 -16.40 -0.63 -13.35
N ASP A 212 -15.95 -0.28 -12.15
CA ASP A 212 -16.49 -0.78 -10.87
C ASP A 212 -17.38 0.29 -10.24
N LEU A 213 -18.65 -0.04 -10.03
CA LEU A 213 -19.65 0.83 -9.39
C LEU A 213 -20.03 0.27 -8.03
N VAL A 214 -19.83 1.08 -6.99
CA VAL A 214 -20.04 0.67 -5.61
C VAL A 214 -21.12 1.51 -4.95
N GLN A 215 -22.10 0.83 -4.34
CA GLN A 215 -23.11 1.45 -3.49
C GLN A 215 -22.65 1.48 -2.02
N ARG A 216 -22.66 2.66 -1.39
CA ARG A 216 -22.22 2.83 0.02
C ARG A 216 -23.28 2.44 1.05
N SER A 217 -24.54 2.74 0.74
CA SER A 217 -25.70 2.39 1.55
C SER A 217 -26.87 2.05 0.63
N GLY A 218 -27.77 1.16 1.06
CA GLY A 218 -28.83 0.61 0.20
C GLY A 218 -29.77 1.65 -0.41
N ASP A 219 -29.80 2.87 0.13
CA ASP A 219 -30.61 4.01 -0.28
C ASP A 219 -29.87 5.04 -1.15
N ARG A 220 -28.57 4.87 -1.41
CA ARG A 220 -27.75 5.82 -2.19
C ARG A 220 -27.44 5.31 -3.59
N MET A 221 -27.20 6.24 -4.51
CA MET A 221 -26.65 5.95 -5.84
C MET A 221 -25.21 5.43 -5.75
N PRO A 222 -24.77 4.63 -6.73
CA PRO A 222 -23.40 4.15 -6.77
C PRO A 222 -22.43 5.28 -7.13
N HIS A 223 -21.15 5.03 -6.90
CA HIS A 223 -20.04 5.85 -7.39
C HIS A 223 -19.02 4.94 -8.05
N ILE A 224 -18.22 5.50 -8.97
CA ILE A 224 -17.09 4.78 -9.55
C ILE A 224 -16.05 4.56 -8.46
N PHE A 225 -15.56 3.33 -8.37
CA PHE A 225 -14.45 2.96 -7.51
C PHE A 225 -13.29 2.47 -8.36
N ASN A 226 -12.10 3.02 -8.13
CA ASN A 226 -10.89 2.60 -8.82
C ASN A 226 -9.84 2.20 -7.77
N ARG A 227 -9.43 0.93 -7.79
CA ARG A 227 -8.41 0.42 -6.87
C ARG A 227 -7.07 1.05 -7.21
N GLY A 228 -6.45 1.73 -6.25
CA GLY A 228 -5.14 2.36 -6.46
C GLY A 228 -5.13 3.58 -7.36
N GLU A 229 -6.28 4.21 -7.58
CA GLU A 229 -6.32 5.55 -8.14
C GLU A 229 -6.37 6.57 -7.01
N SER A 230 -5.51 7.59 -7.09
CA SER A 230 -5.59 8.73 -6.18
C SER A 230 -6.83 9.55 -6.58
N VAL A 231 -7.81 9.62 -5.68
CA VAL A 231 -9.05 10.37 -5.91
C VAL A 231 -8.71 11.87 -5.85
N THR A 232 -8.34 12.45 -6.98
CA THR A 232 -8.05 13.89 -7.15
C THR A 232 -6.90 14.43 -6.29
N SER A 233 -6.30 15.55 -6.68
CA SER A 233 -5.13 16.17 -6.05
C SER A 233 -5.24 16.18 -4.52
N TRP A 234 -4.45 15.34 -3.84
CA TRP A 234 -4.45 15.34 -2.37
C TRP A 234 -4.22 16.78 -1.89
N ILE A 235 -5.13 17.25 -1.04
CA ILE A 235 -5.04 18.57 -0.43
C ILE A 235 -3.86 18.56 0.54
N CYS A 236 -2.72 19.12 0.11
CA CYS A 236 -1.55 19.34 0.93
C CYS A 236 -1.80 20.48 1.93
N ASP A 237 -2.67 20.22 2.91
CA ASP A 237 -2.92 21.12 4.03
C ASP A 237 -2.62 20.44 5.38
N ARG A 238 -2.31 21.26 6.38
CA ARG A 238 -1.91 20.82 7.71
C ARG A 238 -3.02 20.02 8.42
N THR A 239 -4.27 20.41 8.25
CA THR A 239 -5.44 19.76 8.89
C THR A 239 -5.67 18.36 8.35
N ALA A 240 -5.61 18.20 7.03
CA ALA A 240 -5.73 16.92 6.35
C ALA A 240 -4.60 15.96 6.79
N MET A 241 -3.37 16.46 6.89
CA MET A 241 -2.23 15.67 7.35
C MET A 241 -2.32 15.28 8.82
N LEU A 242 -2.80 16.18 9.70
CA LEU A 242 -3.07 15.84 11.11
C LEU A 242 -4.15 14.76 11.20
N GLY A 243 -5.27 14.91 10.50
CA GLY A 243 -6.33 13.91 10.48
C GLY A 243 -5.88 12.54 9.95
N GLN A 244 -5.02 12.53 8.91
CA GLN A 244 -4.45 11.28 8.40
C GLN A 244 -3.46 10.65 9.40
N LEU A 245 -2.61 11.46 10.05
CA LEU A 245 -1.70 10.99 11.10
C LEU A 245 -2.49 10.36 12.25
N GLU A 246 -3.57 11.01 12.71
CA GLU A 246 -4.43 10.47 13.76
C GLU A 246 -5.05 9.13 13.37
N ASN A 247 -5.57 9.02 12.14
CA ASN A 247 -6.12 7.76 11.64
C ASN A 247 -5.09 6.63 11.63
N ILE A 248 -3.86 6.89 11.14
CA ILE A 248 -2.80 5.87 11.08
C ILE A 248 -2.34 5.49 12.50
N VAL A 249 -2.20 6.46 13.41
CA VAL A 249 -1.83 6.21 14.81
C VAL A 249 -2.89 5.36 15.51
N VAL A 250 -4.17 5.68 15.32
CA VAL A 250 -5.28 4.88 15.87
C VAL A 250 -5.28 3.48 15.27
N HIS A 251 -5.09 3.35 13.96
CA HIS A 251 -5.00 2.06 13.29
C HIS A 251 -3.86 1.20 13.84
N LEU A 252 -2.64 1.74 13.95
CA LEU A 252 -1.51 1.02 14.55
C LEU A 252 -1.83 0.60 15.99
N GLY A 253 -2.54 1.44 16.75
CA GLY A 253 -3.04 1.09 18.08
C GLY A 253 -3.97 -0.12 18.10
N THR A 254 -4.72 -0.39 17.02
CA THR A 254 -5.59 -1.58 16.92
C THR A 254 -4.81 -2.90 16.81
N HIS A 255 -3.50 -2.86 16.54
CA HIS A 255 -2.64 -4.05 16.59
C HIS A 255 -2.44 -4.57 18.02
N PHE A 256 -2.71 -3.76 19.05
CA PHE A 256 -2.72 -4.25 20.41
C PHE A 256 -3.98 -5.06 20.68
N THR A 257 -3.79 -6.32 21.05
CA THR A 257 -4.89 -7.23 21.40
C THR A 257 -4.66 -7.79 22.80
N THR A 258 -5.75 -8.04 23.51
CA THR A 258 -5.73 -8.77 24.78
C THR A 258 -6.15 -10.21 24.49
N PRO A 259 -5.30 -11.23 24.74
CA PRO A 259 -5.67 -12.61 24.50
C PRO A 259 -6.91 -12.99 25.31
N THR A 260 -7.95 -13.52 24.66
CA THR A 260 -9.20 -13.93 25.32
C THR A 260 -9.12 -15.27 26.05
N THR A 261 -7.98 -15.96 26.01
CA THR A 261 -7.79 -17.29 26.58
C THR A 261 -6.79 -17.31 27.72
N SER A 262 -7.28 -17.65 28.92
CA SER A 262 -6.61 -18.12 30.16
C SER A 262 -6.24 -17.07 31.22
N ASP A 263 -6.93 -17.19 32.37
CA ASP A 263 -6.56 -17.14 33.80
C ASP A 263 -5.21 -16.57 34.31
N SER A 264 -4.43 -15.82 33.54
CA SER A 264 -3.23 -15.14 34.05
C SER A 264 -2.97 -13.84 33.33
N ASN A 265 -2.93 -12.73 34.10
CA ASN A 265 -2.45 -11.38 33.78
C ASN A 265 -2.70 -10.88 32.35
N ASP A 266 -3.59 -9.88 32.21
CA ASP A 266 -3.84 -9.02 31.04
C ASP A 266 -2.55 -8.52 30.36
N THR A 267 -1.88 -9.40 29.60
CA THR A 267 -0.64 -9.06 28.92
C THR A 267 -1.02 -8.64 27.52
N THR A 268 -1.01 -7.34 27.28
CA THR A 268 -1.24 -6.76 25.96
C THR A 268 -0.19 -7.30 24.98
N ILE A 269 -0.64 -7.89 23.86
CA ILE A 269 0.24 -8.33 22.79
C ILE A 269 0.09 -7.43 21.58
N LEU A 270 1.19 -7.16 20.88
CA LEU A 270 1.19 -6.50 19.59
C LEU A 270 1.13 -7.56 18.49
N GLY A 271 0.09 -7.52 17.66
CA GLY A 271 -0.05 -8.37 16.47
C GLY A 271 0.80 -7.89 15.31
N GLY A 272 1.33 -8.81 14.49
CA GLY A 272 2.22 -8.50 13.36
C GLY A 272 1.52 -7.81 12.18
N THR A 273 1.75 -8.30 10.96
CA THR A 273 1.08 -7.78 9.75
C THR A 273 -0.40 -8.06 9.82
N TYR A 274 -1.23 -7.03 9.73
CA TYR A 274 -2.67 -7.20 9.65
C TYR A 274 -3.10 -7.61 8.23
N LEU A 275 -4.03 -8.55 8.16
CA LEU A 275 -4.54 -9.16 6.93
C LEU A 275 -6.04 -8.85 6.79
N PRO A 276 -6.39 -7.72 6.13
CA PRO A 276 -7.75 -7.18 6.09
C PRO A 276 -8.83 -8.18 5.65
N HIS A 277 -8.57 -8.93 4.59
CA HIS A 277 -9.53 -9.89 4.02
C HIS A 277 -9.92 -11.01 5.00
N SER A 278 -9.06 -11.31 5.98
CA SER A 278 -9.28 -12.37 6.96
C SER A 278 -9.51 -11.87 8.38
N ASP A 279 -9.37 -10.56 8.62
CA ASP A 279 -9.43 -9.92 9.94
C ASP A 279 -8.50 -10.60 10.97
N ARG A 280 -7.22 -10.74 10.61
CA ARG A 280 -6.21 -11.46 11.42
C ARG A 280 -4.84 -10.80 11.37
N TRP A 281 -4.06 -11.01 12.41
CA TRP A 281 -2.64 -10.66 12.47
C TRP A 281 -1.74 -11.85 12.17
N LYS A 282 -0.68 -11.61 11.38
CA LYS A 282 0.35 -12.59 11.06
C LYS A 282 1.75 -12.00 11.19
N PRO A 283 2.62 -12.52 12.07
CA PRO A 283 2.31 -13.49 13.14
C PRO A 283 1.32 -12.90 14.19
N VAL A 284 0.75 -13.77 15.03
CA VAL A 284 -0.13 -13.36 16.14
C VAL A 284 0.60 -12.46 17.14
N ILE A 285 1.89 -12.71 17.36
CA ILE A 285 2.77 -11.86 18.17
C ILE A 285 3.85 -11.30 17.25
N ALA A 286 3.92 -9.98 17.17
CA ALA A 286 4.84 -9.24 16.33
C ALA A 286 6.30 -9.51 16.69
N SER A 287 7.20 -9.32 15.72
CA SER A 287 8.62 -9.54 15.93
C SER A 287 9.23 -8.46 16.84
N PRO A 288 10.36 -8.72 17.51
CA PRO A 288 11.09 -7.69 18.27
C PRO A 288 11.27 -6.37 17.51
N GLY A 289 11.59 -6.47 16.21
CA GLY A 289 11.78 -5.30 15.35
C GLY A 289 10.51 -4.48 15.13
N ASP A 290 9.35 -5.14 15.08
CA ASP A 290 8.04 -4.50 14.95
C ASP A 290 7.66 -3.75 16.22
N TRP A 291 7.87 -4.36 17.41
CA TRP A 291 7.68 -3.68 18.69
C TRP A 291 8.51 -2.40 18.79
N ALA A 292 9.77 -2.48 18.34
CA ALA A 292 10.67 -1.35 18.40
C ALA A 292 10.30 -0.22 17.45
N ILE A 293 9.90 -0.53 16.21
CA ILE A 293 9.51 0.50 15.25
C ILE A 293 8.13 1.09 15.58
N ALA A 294 7.20 0.30 16.12
CA ALA A 294 5.92 0.79 16.62
C ALA A 294 6.12 1.79 17.77
N ARG A 295 6.97 1.45 18.76
CA ARG A 295 7.29 2.38 19.85
C ARG A 295 7.87 3.70 19.34
N LEU A 296 8.82 3.63 18.41
CA LEU A 296 9.41 4.83 17.81
C LEU A 296 8.35 5.67 17.10
N ALA A 297 7.42 5.05 16.37
CA ALA A 297 6.33 5.74 15.71
C ALA A 297 5.38 6.42 16.71
N PHE A 298 4.96 5.74 17.76
CA PHE A 298 4.11 6.33 18.80
C PHE A 298 4.80 7.49 19.54
N LEU A 299 6.09 7.38 19.86
CA LEU A 299 6.85 8.48 20.44
C LEU A 299 7.02 9.65 19.47
N THR A 300 7.14 9.36 18.17
CA THR A 300 7.18 10.38 17.11
C THR A 300 5.85 11.10 17.02
N ALA A 301 4.74 10.37 16.98
CA ALA A 301 3.38 10.91 16.98
C ALA A 301 3.16 11.82 18.20
N ALA A 302 3.50 11.36 19.41
CA ALA A 302 3.35 12.14 20.64
C ALA A 302 4.18 13.44 20.66
N LYS A 303 5.25 13.55 19.87
CA LYS A 303 6.06 14.76 19.71
C LYS A 303 5.59 15.67 18.57
N THR A 304 4.56 15.28 17.84
CA THR A 304 4.06 16.05 16.70
C THR A 304 3.27 17.26 17.20
N PRO A 305 3.62 18.49 16.78
CA PRO A 305 2.85 19.68 17.15
C PRO A 305 1.41 19.60 16.65
N ASP A 306 0.48 20.19 17.41
CA ASP A 306 -0.94 20.34 17.07
C ASP A 306 -1.76 19.04 16.96
N LEU A 307 -1.17 17.89 17.30
CA LEU A 307 -1.90 16.62 17.36
C LEU A 307 -2.93 16.63 18.51
N ASP A 308 -4.10 16.00 18.31
CA ASP A 308 -5.12 15.91 19.35
C ASP A 308 -4.52 15.40 20.70
N PRO A 309 -4.72 16.11 21.83
CA PRO A 309 -4.17 15.72 23.13
C PRO A 309 -4.54 14.31 23.59
N LEU A 310 -5.71 13.80 23.20
CA LEU A 310 -6.14 12.44 23.47
C LEU A 310 -5.30 11.44 22.66
N ILE A 311 -4.99 11.76 21.40
CA ILE A 311 -4.12 10.94 20.56
C ILE A 311 -2.69 10.97 21.06
N VAL A 312 -2.18 12.12 21.53
CA VAL A 312 -0.88 12.23 22.20
C VAL A 312 -0.84 11.33 23.43
N LYS A 313 -1.85 11.42 24.32
CA LYS A 313 -1.94 10.59 25.52
C LYS A 313 -1.97 9.09 25.18
N ARG A 314 -2.77 8.68 24.19
CA ARG A 314 -2.85 7.29 23.74
C ARG A 314 -1.55 6.80 23.12
N SER A 315 -0.89 7.64 22.33
CA SER A 315 0.41 7.33 21.73
C SER A 315 1.46 7.07 22.82
N LEU A 316 1.50 7.89 23.87
CA LEU A 316 2.40 7.64 25.00
C LEU A 316 2.08 6.32 25.71
N GLN A 317 0.80 6.01 25.94
CA GLN A 317 0.39 4.72 26.53
C GLN A 317 0.85 3.54 25.67
N TRP A 318 0.57 3.58 24.35
CA TRP A 318 0.99 2.52 23.44
C TRP A 318 2.52 2.39 23.32
N ALA A 319 3.26 3.49 23.46
CA ALA A 319 4.72 3.46 23.54
C ALA A 319 5.20 2.80 24.85
N GLU A 320 4.52 3.04 25.97
CA GLU A 320 4.77 2.35 27.25
C GLU A 320 4.45 0.86 27.15
N ASP A 321 3.33 0.49 26.54
CA ASP A 321 2.96 -0.91 26.29
C ASP A 321 4.02 -1.61 25.43
N CYS A 322 4.59 -0.91 24.44
CA CYS A 322 5.72 -1.44 23.68
C CYS A 322 6.99 -1.64 24.53
N SER A 323 7.16 -0.87 25.60
CA SER A 323 8.34 -0.94 26.48
C SER A 323 8.30 -2.16 27.40
N LEU A 324 7.13 -2.80 27.57
CA LEU A 324 7.00 -4.08 28.27
C LEU A 324 7.74 -5.19 27.52
N TYR A 325 7.96 -5.02 26.22
CA TYR A 325 8.82 -5.90 25.43
C TYR A 325 10.30 -5.56 25.68
N SER A 326 11.00 -6.44 26.39
CA SER A 326 12.44 -6.29 26.64
C SER A 326 13.24 -7.15 25.66
N PRO A 327 13.93 -6.55 24.66
CA PRO A 327 14.74 -7.31 23.72
C PRO A 327 15.93 -7.95 24.45
N SER A 328 16.36 -9.13 23.99
CA SER A 328 17.60 -9.74 24.48
C SER A 328 18.81 -8.86 24.10
N ALA A 329 19.91 -8.95 24.85
CA ALA A 329 21.12 -8.14 24.61
C ALA A 329 21.72 -8.32 23.19
N ASP A 330 21.46 -9.44 22.54
CA ASP A 330 21.95 -9.77 21.19
C ASP A 330 21.13 -9.11 20.06
N GLN A 331 19.98 -8.49 20.38
CA GLN A 331 19.11 -7.81 19.42
C GLN A 331 19.41 -6.31 19.36
N LEU A 332 20.68 -5.97 19.15
CA LEU A 332 21.15 -4.59 19.22
C LEU A 332 20.40 -3.59 18.30
N PRO A 333 20.10 -3.88 17.03
CA PRO A 333 19.30 -2.97 16.19
C PRO A 333 17.91 -2.66 16.76
N VAL A 334 17.31 -3.63 17.47
CA VAL A 334 16.01 -3.49 18.14
C VAL A 334 16.14 -2.58 19.35
N ALA A 335 17.16 -2.82 20.18
CA ALA A 335 17.47 -1.96 21.32
C ALA A 335 17.77 -0.51 20.88
N LEU A 336 18.47 -0.32 19.76
CA LEU A 336 18.71 1.01 19.20
C LEU A 336 17.41 1.71 18.81
N ARG A 337 16.51 1.04 18.07
CA ARG A 337 15.19 1.61 17.70
C ARG A 337 14.38 2.02 18.94
N LEU A 338 14.45 1.25 20.02
CA LEU A 338 13.78 1.56 21.29
C LEU A 338 14.46 2.75 22.02
N GLU A 339 15.77 2.73 22.24
CA GLU A 339 16.42 3.70 23.13
C GLU A 339 16.70 5.07 22.47
N CYS A 340 16.83 5.14 21.14
CA CYS A 340 17.17 6.39 20.44
C CYS A 340 16.09 7.49 20.53
N ALA A 341 14.87 7.14 20.95
CA ALA A 341 13.76 8.08 21.04
C ALA A 341 13.69 8.88 22.36
N VAL A 342 14.40 8.45 23.41
CA VAL A 342 14.16 8.94 24.79
C VAL A 342 15.42 9.56 25.42
N SER A 343 16.57 8.88 25.38
CA SER A 343 17.93 9.37 25.69
C SER A 343 18.83 8.14 25.76
N PRO A 344 19.80 7.97 24.84
CA PRO A 344 20.60 6.76 24.82
C PRO A 344 21.55 6.71 26.03
N SER A 345 21.64 5.55 26.66
CA SER A 345 22.62 5.29 27.71
C SER A 345 24.05 5.28 27.13
N GLU A 346 25.07 5.56 27.95
CA GLU A 346 26.48 5.49 27.51
C GLU A 346 26.83 4.10 26.95
N LYS A 347 26.33 3.04 27.58
CA LYS A 347 26.44 1.65 27.10
C LYS A 347 25.79 1.44 25.73
N LEU A 348 24.68 2.10 25.44
CA LEU A 348 24.04 2.02 24.13
C LEU A 348 24.88 2.76 23.08
N LEU A 349 25.44 3.94 23.41
CA LEU A 349 26.33 4.67 22.49
C LEU A 349 27.57 3.85 22.13
N GLU A 350 28.18 3.15 23.09
CA GLU A 350 29.30 2.23 22.84
C GLU A 350 28.90 1.09 21.90
N ARG A 351 27.74 0.45 22.16
CA ARG A 351 27.24 -0.63 21.30
C ARG A 351 26.87 -0.15 19.90
N ALA A 352 26.23 1.01 19.78
CA ALA A 352 25.91 1.63 18.50
C ALA A 352 27.17 1.92 17.69
N THR A 353 28.22 2.42 18.36
CA THR A 353 29.53 2.67 17.74
C THR A 353 30.14 1.36 17.23
N SER A 354 30.13 0.31 18.06
CA SER A 354 30.59 -1.02 17.66
C SER A 354 29.80 -1.58 16.46
N LEU A 355 28.48 -1.39 16.42
CA LEU A 355 27.65 -1.80 15.29
C LEU A 355 27.96 -1.01 14.02
N LEU A 356 28.17 0.30 14.13
CA LEU A 356 28.52 1.18 13.02
C LEU A 356 29.86 0.81 12.39
N ASP A 357 30.84 0.46 13.22
CA ASP A 357 32.20 0.10 12.81
C ASP A 357 32.32 -1.38 12.38
N ASN A 358 31.30 -2.20 12.64
CA ASN A 358 31.28 -3.61 12.25
C ASN A 358 30.98 -3.78 10.76
N ALA A 359 32.00 -4.08 9.96
CA ALA A 359 31.88 -4.32 8.52
C ALA A 359 30.98 -5.52 8.15
N ASN A 360 30.74 -6.46 9.08
CA ASN A 360 29.84 -7.59 8.86
C ASN A 360 28.36 -7.27 9.17
N ALA A 361 28.07 -6.11 9.76
CA ALA A 361 26.70 -5.67 10.01
C ALA A 361 26.02 -5.27 8.69
N THR A 362 24.70 -5.42 8.63
CA THR A 362 23.96 -5.02 7.43
C THR A 362 24.07 -3.50 7.21
N PRO A 363 24.09 -3.00 5.96
CA PRO A 363 24.13 -1.56 5.71
C PRO A 363 22.98 -0.80 6.38
N SER A 364 21.78 -1.40 6.44
CA SER A 364 20.61 -0.80 7.09
C SER A 364 20.80 -0.67 8.61
N ASP A 365 21.35 -1.69 9.28
CA ASP A 365 21.64 -1.63 10.72
C ASP A 365 22.73 -0.59 11.04
N ARG A 366 23.76 -0.49 10.18
CA ARG A 366 24.80 0.55 10.30
C ARG A 366 24.20 1.94 10.10
N ALA A 367 23.30 2.13 9.14
CA ALA A 367 22.61 3.41 8.92
C ALA A 367 21.75 3.82 10.12
N LEU A 368 21.03 2.87 10.72
CA LEU A 368 20.28 3.09 11.96
C LEU A 368 21.21 3.49 13.12
N ALA A 369 22.35 2.81 13.27
CA ALA A 369 23.35 3.18 14.27
C ALA A 369 23.93 4.58 14.02
N ALA A 370 24.20 4.94 12.76
CA ALA A 370 24.66 6.27 12.39
C ALA A 370 23.64 7.35 12.80
N TRP A 371 22.35 7.12 12.54
CA TRP A 371 21.27 8.03 12.92
C TRP A 371 21.14 8.21 14.44
N ALA A 372 21.26 7.10 15.18
CA ALA A 372 21.30 7.08 16.64
C ALA A 372 22.45 7.95 17.19
N LEU A 373 23.64 7.76 16.61
CA LEU A 373 24.86 8.42 17.05
C LEU A 373 24.93 9.89 16.63
N ALA A 374 24.33 10.29 15.50
CA ALA A 374 24.43 11.65 14.97
C ALA A 374 23.94 12.74 15.94
N GLY A 375 23.09 12.40 16.91
CA GLY A 375 22.66 13.32 17.98
C GLY A 375 23.73 13.63 19.04
N HIS A 376 24.86 12.92 19.06
CA HIS A 376 25.87 12.99 20.12
C HIS A 376 27.23 13.45 19.58
N ARG A 377 27.70 14.61 20.03
CA ARG A 377 28.97 15.20 19.53
C ARG A 377 30.19 14.30 19.70
N SER A 378 30.24 13.48 20.74
CA SER A 378 31.35 12.56 20.99
C SER A 378 31.50 11.47 19.93
N THR A 379 30.43 11.16 19.20
CA THR A 379 30.38 10.03 18.25
C THR A 379 30.40 10.49 16.79
N HIS A 380 30.34 11.81 16.55
CA HIS A 380 30.42 12.42 15.21
C HIS A 380 31.59 11.93 14.34
N PRO A 381 32.81 11.66 14.86
CA PRO A 381 33.88 11.10 14.05
C PRO A 381 33.54 9.75 13.40
N HIS A 382 32.86 8.85 14.12
CA HIS A 382 32.44 7.54 13.61
C HIS A 382 31.36 7.69 12.54
N VAL A 383 30.35 8.54 12.79
CA VAL A 383 29.30 8.83 11.81
C VAL A 383 29.91 9.42 10.53
N ARG A 384 30.87 10.34 10.64
CA ARG A 384 31.56 10.93 9.49
C ARG A 384 32.37 9.89 8.71
N ALA A 385 33.07 8.98 9.38
CA ALA A 385 33.81 7.91 8.75
C ALA A 385 32.88 7.01 7.92
N PHE A 386 31.75 6.60 8.51
CA PHE A 386 30.73 5.83 7.82
C PHE A 386 30.13 6.57 6.62
N LEU A 387 29.76 7.85 6.77
CA LEU A 387 29.21 8.64 5.66
C LEU A 387 30.22 8.77 4.51
N ASN A 388 31.53 8.85 4.79
CA ASN A 388 32.55 8.85 3.74
C ASN A 388 32.65 7.49 3.03
N GLU A 389 32.60 6.38 3.78
CA GLU A 389 32.65 5.03 3.23
C GLU A 389 31.51 4.78 2.22
N ILE A 390 30.29 5.15 2.60
CA ILE A 390 29.09 4.83 1.81
C ILE A 390 28.94 5.69 0.55
N THR A 391 29.61 6.84 0.46
CA THR A 391 29.56 7.69 -0.77
C THR A 391 30.10 6.96 -2.00
N LEU A 392 30.81 5.85 -1.80
CA LEU A 392 31.33 4.98 -2.84
C LEU A 392 30.33 3.89 -3.28
N LEU A 393 29.20 3.73 -2.58
CA LEU A 393 28.20 2.72 -2.88
C LEU A 393 27.27 3.17 -4.03
N PRO A 394 26.74 2.22 -4.82
CA PRO A 394 25.79 2.56 -5.86
C PRO A 394 24.46 3.08 -5.27
N PRO A 395 23.75 3.97 -5.99
CA PRO A 395 22.45 4.52 -5.58
C PRO A 395 21.43 3.50 -5.06
N SER A 396 21.38 2.31 -5.67
CA SER A 396 20.47 1.23 -5.27
C SER A 396 20.71 0.74 -3.84
N GLN A 397 21.97 0.63 -3.42
CA GLN A 397 22.32 0.19 -2.06
C GLN A 397 22.00 1.27 -1.03
N LEU A 398 22.23 2.54 -1.38
CA LEU A 398 21.91 3.67 -0.51
C LEU A 398 20.40 3.78 -0.23
N MET A 399 19.54 3.42 -1.20
CA MET A 399 18.09 3.44 -0.97
C MET A 399 17.64 2.50 0.16
N HIS A 400 18.27 1.34 0.32
CA HIS A 400 17.95 0.38 1.39
C HIS A 400 18.36 0.84 2.80
N MET A 401 19.07 1.97 2.89
CA MET A 401 19.56 2.56 4.14
C MET A 401 18.71 3.76 4.59
N LEU A 402 17.73 4.17 3.78
CA LEU A 402 16.77 5.22 4.12
C LEU A 402 15.71 4.70 5.11
N PRO A 403 15.07 5.59 5.90
CA PRO A 403 15.37 7.03 6.01
C PRO A 403 16.62 7.32 6.87
N TRP A 404 17.11 6.32 7.60
CA TRP A 404 18.10 6.47 8.67
C TRP A 404 19.37 7.17 8.20
N LEU A 405 19.88 6.76 7.04
CA LEU A 405 21.06 7.36 6.46
C LEU A 405 20.89 8.86 6.21
N GLY A 406 19.78 9.25 5.60
CA GLY A 406 19.51 10.64 5.28
C GLY A 406 19.35 11.51 6.53
N TRP A 407 18.66 11.00 7.55
CA TRP A 407 18.55 11.70 8.83
C TRP A 407 19.87 11.78 9.60
N ALA A 408 20.75 10.78 9.49
CA ALA A 408 22.08 10.84 10.07
C ALA A 408 22.91 11.97 9.43
N ASP A 409 22.88 12.08 8.11
CA ASP A 409 23.59 13.12 7.34
C ASP A 409 23.05 14.52 7.69
N ILE A 410 21.73 14.72 7.70
CA ILE A 410 21.09 15.99 8.11
C ILE A 410 21.51 16.39 9.53
N ARG A 411 21.42 15.47 10.50
CA ARG A 411 21.77 15.77 11.90
C ARG A 411 23.23 16.14 12.07
N LEU A 412 24.13 15.44 11.38
CA LEU A 412 25.56 15.74 11.43
C LEU A 412 25.85 17.09 10.76
N ALA A 413 25.25 17.34 9.61
CA ALA A 413 25.40 18.58 8.84
C ALA A 413 24.90 19.80 9.64
N ALA A 414 23.74 19.68 10.30
CA ALA A 414 23.22 20.71 11.19
C ALA A 414 24.17 21.00 12.37
N ALA A 415 24.79 19.96 12.94
CA ALA A 415 25.75 20.13 14.03
C ALA A 415 27.07 20.77 13.58
N ASP A 416 27.52 20.47 12.36
CA ASP A 416 28.73 21.04 11.73
C ASP A 416 28.47 22.40 11.05
N ASN A 417 27.20 22.86 11.01
CA ASN A 417 26.74 24.04 10.29
C ASN A 417 27.21 24.06 8.81
N CYS A 418 27.04 22.92 8.14
CA CYS A 418 27.39 22.74 6.73
C CYS A 418 26.25 22.05 5.95
N PRO A 419 26.26 22.07 4.61
CA PRO A 419 25.31 21.31 3.82
C PRO A 419 25.51 19.79 4.01
N PRO A 420 24.43 18.98 3.91
CA PRO A 420 24.55 17.52 3.94
C PRO A 420 25.48 16.98 2.85
N ARG A 421 26.19 15.90 3.16
CA ARG A 421 27.20 15.34 2.25
C ARG A 421 26.58 14.65 1.05
N LEU A 422 25.38 14.11 1.21
CA LEU A 422 24.68 13.31 0.22
C LEU A 422 23.68 14.12 -0.61
N THR A 423 23.70 15.46 -0.55
CA THR A 423 22.81 16.34 -1.35
C THR A 423 22.72 15.98 -2.85
N PRO A 424 23.84 15.68 -3.56
CA PRO A 424 23.74 15.26 -4.97
C PRO A 424 22.92 13.97 -5.17
N PHE A 425 23.00 13.05 -4.21
CA PHE A 425 22.22 11.82 -4.24
C PHE A 425 20.74 12.09 -3.92
N TRP A 426 20.45 13.01 -2.99
CA TRP A 426 19.08 13.41 -2.65
C TRP A 426 18.34 14.02 -3.85
N ASN A 427 19.00 14.88 -4.62
CA ASN A 427 18.43 15.49 -5.83
C ASN A 427 18.13 14.47 -6.94
N LEU A 428 18.93 13.39 -7.04
CA LEU A 428 18.66 12.30 -7.97
C LEU A 428 17.43 11.49 -7.56
N LEU A 429 17.19 11.32 -6.26
CA LEU A 429 16.08 10.54 -5.74
C LEU A 429 14.72 11.26 -5.83
N SER A 430 14.69 12.59 -5.64
CA SER A 430 13.45 13.37 -5.79
C SER A 430 12.85 13.23 -7.20
N THR A 431 13.70 13.19 -8.23
CA THR A 431 13.29 12.94 -9.62
C THR A 431 12.62 11.57 -9.78
N ARG A 432 13.10 10.54 -9.06
CA ARG A 432 12.54 9.18 -9.15
C ARG A 432 11.12 9.11 -8.60
N ILE A 433 10.86 9.67 -7.41
CA ILE A 433 9.50 9.70 -6.84
C ILE A 433 8.52 10.41 -7.78
N ALA A 434 8.93 11.51 -8.40
CA ALA A 434 8.10 12.24 -9.35
C ALA A 434 7.69 11.40 -10.57
N THR A 435 8.56 10.48 -11.04
CA THR A 435 8.24 9.59 -12.16
C THR A 435 7.37 8.38 -11.77
N THR A 436 7.48 7.90 -10.52
CA THR A 436 6.86 6.66 -10.07
C THR A 436 5.38 6.83 -9.68
N ILE A 437 5.00 7.97 -9.11
CA ILE A 437 3.61 8.21 -8.69
C ILE A 437 2.63 8.32 -9.87
N GLY A 438 3.14 8.59 -11.09
CA GLY A 438 2.33 8.57 -12.32
C GLY A 438 1.97 7.17 -12.83
N ASP A 439 2.60 6.12 -12.29
CA ASP A 439 2.41 4.73 -12.72
C ASP A 439 1.82 3.89 -11.57
N THR A 440 0.51 3.66 -11.62
CA THR A 440 -0.24 2.90 -10.60
C THR A 440 0.19 1.44 -10.46
N THR A 441 1.10 0.94 -11.29
CA THR A 441 1.67 -0.42 -11.19
C THR A 441 2.88 -0.53 -10.25
N THR A 442 3.39 0.60 -9.75
CA THR A 442 4.65 0.64 -8.99
C THR A 442 4.61 1.19 -7.54
N PRO A 443 3.59 1.91 -7.03
CA PRO A 443 3.67 2.48 -5.69
C PRO A 443 3.59 1.38 -4.63
N THR A 444 4.60 1.34 -3.77
CA THR A 444 4.68 0.38 -2.66
C THR A 444 5.11 1.07 -1.38
N ALA A 445 4.78 0.46 -0.24
CA ALA A 445 5.21 0.91 1.07
C ALA A 445 6.75 0.95 1.22
N ASP A 446 7.50 0.21 0.41
CA ASP A 446 8.97 0.24 0.40
C ASP A 446 9.53 1.62 0.01
N MET A 447 8.69 2.49 -0.57
CA MET A 447 9.02 3.87 -0.89
C MET A 447 8.80 4.83 0.29
N LEU A 448 8.06 4.44 1.34
CA LEU A 448 7.80 5.29 2.51
C LEU A 448 9.08 5.74 3.24
N PRO A 449 10.11 4.90 3.43
CA PRO A 449 11.42 5.34 3.92
C PRO A 449 12.01 6.52 3.15
N LEU A 450 11.93 6.48 1.81
CA LEU A 450 12.43 7.55 0.96
C LEU A 450 11.52 8.79 1.07
N ALA A 451 10.21 8.60 1.02
CA ALA A 451 9.22 9.68 1.16
C ALA A 451 9.35 10.41 2.51
N ALA A 452 9.56 9.67 3.61
CA ALA A 452 9.80 10.22 4.94
C ALA A 452 11.06 11.08 5.00
N PHE A 453 12.14 10.61 4.38
CA PHE A 453 13.36 11.39 4.27
C PHE A 453 13.17 12.66 3.42
N LEU A 454 12.50 12.56 2.27
CA LEU A 454 12.26 13.72 1.41
C LEU A 454 11.35 14.75 2.07
N ALA A 455 10.37 14.31 2.88
CA ALA A 455 9.56 15.20 3.71
C ALA A 455 10.41 16.00 4.71
N SER A 456 11.38 15.36 5.38
CA SER A 456 12.35 16.07 6.23
C SER A 456 13.20 17.04 5.43
N ALA A 457 13.72 16.59 4.28
CA ALA A 457 14.60 17.39 3.44
C ALA A 457 13.89 18.66 2.95
N ALA A 458 12.62 18.56 2.56
CA ALA A 458 11.81 19.69 2.12
C ALA A 458 11.70 20.82 3.16
N GLY A 459 11.73 20.48 4.45
CA GLY A 459 11.73 21.46 5.55
C GLY A 459 13.10 22.05 5.91
N ASP A 460 14.20 21.48 5.40
CA ASP A 460 15.56 21.90 5.73
C ASP A 460 16.10 22.92 4.72
N ARG A 461 16.29 24.17 5.18
CA ARG A 461 16.82 25.27 4.36
C ARG A 461 18.28 25.09 3.94
N ASN A 462 19.03 24.18 4.58
CA ASN A 462 20.38 23.82 4.17
C ASN A 462 20.40 22.83 3.01
N ILE A 463 19.30 22.10 2.79
CA ILE A 463 19.11 21.20 1.64
C ILE A 463 18.46 21.95 0.49
N TYR A 464 17.33 22.62 0.76
CA TYR A 464 16.62 23.43 -0.23
C TYR A 464 16.70 24.92 0.15
N PRO A 465 17.63 25.68 -0.47
CA PRO A 465 17.68 27.14 -0.30
C PRO A 465 16.36 27.80 -0.68
N ALA A 466 16.15 29.06 -0.27
CA ALA A 466 14.90 29.80 -0.51
C ALA A 466 14.45 29.81 -1.98
N ALA A 467 15.38 29.77 -2.93
CA ALA A 467 15.09 29.73 -4.37
C ALA A 467 14.48 28.40 -4.86
N GLU A 468 14.69 27.31 -4.12
CA GLU A 468 14.27 25.94 -4.49
C GLU A 468 13.07 25.43 -3.66
N GLN A 469 12.45 26.32 -2.86
CA GLN A 469 11.34 25.96 -1.97
C GLN A 469 10.07 25.52 -2.71
N ALA A 470 9.88 25.98 -3.96
CA ALA A 470 8.80 25.49 -4.81
C ALA A 470 8.99 24.01 -5.18
N ASP A 471 10.22 23.61 -5.53
CA ASP A 471 10.57 22.23 -5.86
C ASP A 471 10.46 21.34 -4.62
N ALA A 472 10.91 21.83 -3.46
CA ALA A 472 10.75 21.16 -2.17
C ALA A 472 9.28 20.90 -1.83
N SER A 473 8.40 21.89 -2.06
CA SER A 473 6.96 21.75 -1.85
C SER A 473 6.34 20.72 -2.79
N GLN A 474 6.77 20.69 -4.06
CA GLN A 474 6.30 19.69 -5.02
C GLN A 474 6.71 18.28 -4.61
N VAL A 475 7.96 18.08 -4.18
CA VAL A 475 8.44 16.79 -3.67
C VAL A 475 7.65 16.34 -2.44
N LEU A 476 7.33 17.26 -1.55
CA LEU A 476 6.48 16.98 -0.39
C LEU A 476 5.08 16.54 -0.85
N CYS A 477 4.40 17.31 -1.71
CA CYS A 477 3.09 16.96 -2.25
C CYS A 477 3.08 15.57 -2.91
N ARG A 478 4.13 15.22 -3.66
CA ARG A 478 4.28 13.88 -4.25
C ARG A 478 4.46 12.78 -3.20
N SER A 479 5.34 13.01 -2.23
CA SER A 479 5.55 12.06 -1.12
C SER A 479 4.24 11.80 -0.38
N LEU A 480 3.47 12.87 -0.20
CA LEU A 480 2.12 12.84 0.31
C LEU A 480 1.22 12.00 -0.62
N GLU A 481 1.04 12.32 -1.89
CA GLU A 481 0.19 11.53 -2.82
C GLU A 481 0.48 10.01 -2.79
N LEU A 482 1.75 9.62 -2.66
CA LEU A 482 2.13 8.22 -2.45
C LEU A 482 1.49 7.63 -1.18
N LEU A 483 1.53 8.34 -0.05
CA LEU A 483 0.93 7.87 1.19
C LEU A 483 -0.59 7.79 1.09
N ASP A 484 -1.24 8.76 0.44
CA ASP A 484 -2.69 8.74 0.20
C ASP A 484 -3.12 7.48 -0.58
N LEU A 485 -2.36 7.11 -1.60
CA LEU A 485 -2.57 5.85 -2.35
C LEU A 485 -2.46 4.59 -1.48
N LEU A 486 -1.67 4.62 -0.41
CA LEU A 486 -1.42 3.47 0.46
C LEU A 486 -2.31 3.45 1.72
N VAL A 487 -2.94 4.55 2.08
CA VAL A 487 -3.79 4.62 3.27
C VAL A 487 -5.22 4.22 2.91
N VAL A 488 -5.78 3.28 3.66
CA VAL A 488 -7.20 2.94 3.55
C VAL A 488 -8.04 4.05 4.17
N ASP A 489 -8.78 4.75 3.32
CA ASP A 489 -9.74 5.78 3.73
C ASP A 489 -11.06 5.16 4.25
N LEU A 490 -11.97 6.01 4.72
CA LEU A 490 -13.28 5.57 5.20
C LEU A 490 -14.15 4.95 4.08
N ASN A 491 -13.97 5.39 2.83
CA ASN A 491 -14.74 4.92 1.70
C ASN A 491 -14.30 3.52 1.26
N GLU A 492 -13.02 3.21 1.38
CA GLU A 492 -12.44 1.92 1.07
C GLU A 492 -12.62 0.93 2.23
N ALA A 493 -12.57 1.42 3.48
CA ALA A 493 -12.75 0.60 4.68
C ALA A 493 -14.01 -0.30 4.64
N GLN A 494 -15.08 0.15 3.97
CA GLN A 494 -16.35 -0.59 3.87
C GLN A 494 -16.26 -1.92 3.09
N PHE A 495 -15.22 -2.13 2.28
CA PHE A 495 -15.05 -3.37 1.51
C PHE A 495 -14.60 -4.55 2.35
N TYR A 496 -14.07 -4.27 3.54
CA TYR A 496 -13.44 -5.26 4.41
C TYR A 496 -14.40 -5.80 5.48
N PRO A 497 -14.13 -7.00 6.05
CA PRO A 497 -14.97 -7.61 7.06
C PRO A 497 -15.16 -6.78 8.35
N ALA A 498 -14.16 -5.97 8.72
CA ALA A 498 -14.14 -5.14 9.92
C ALA A 498 -13.81 -3.67 9.61
N PRO A 499 -14.72 -2.88 8.98
CA PRO A 499 -14.40 -1.55 8.48
C PRO A 499 -13.80 -0.57 9.51
N SER A 500 -14.24 -0.66 10.77
CA SER A 500 -13.77 0.23 11.84
C SER A 500 -12.30 0.02 12.23
N THR A 501 -11.73 -1.16 11.98
CA THR A 501 -10.30 -1.43 12.24
C THR A 501 -9.44 -1.14 11.02
N MET A 502 -10.04 -0.87 9.86
CA MET A 502 -9.34 -0.69 8.58
C MET A 502 -8.89 0.73 8.32
N GLN A 503 -9.70 1.71 8.73
CA GLN A 503 -9.44 3.11 8.45
C GLN A 503 -8.07 3.52 9.01
N GLY A 504 -7.27 4.19 8.18
CA GLY A 504 -5.92 4.60 8.52
C GLY A 504 -4.86 3.51 8.31
N GLY A 505 -5.24 2.31 7.87
CA GLY A 505 -4.29 1.26 7.58
C GLY A 505 -3.45 1.53 6.34
N VAL A 506 -2.13 1.56 6.50
CA VAL A 506 -1.15 1.66 5.40
C VAL A 506 -0.87 0.27 4.81
N ARG A 507 -1.28 0.06 3.57
CA ARG A 507 -1.07 -1.19 2.81
C ARG A 507 0.31 -1.25 2.14
N LEU A 508 0.74 -2.45 1.75
CA LEU A 508 2.01 -2.65 1.04
C LEU A 508 2.01 -2.07 -0.36
N SER A 509 0.87 -2.09 -1.05
CA SER A 509 0.66 -1.46 -2.35
C SER A 509 -0.85 -1.41 -2.62
N PRO A 510 -1.34 -0.62 -3.60
CA PRO A 510 -2.77 -0.60 -3.90
C PRO A 510 -3.40 -1.94 -4.25
N TRP A 511 -2.59 -2.93 -4.63
CA TRP A 511 -3.04 -4.29 -4.94
C TRP A 511 -2.71 -5.31 -3.84
N ASP A 512 -1.93 -4.93 -2.83
CA ASP A 512 -1.53 -5.78 -1.71
C ASP A 512 -1.95 -5.15 -0.38
N GLU A 513 -3.11 -5.60 0.11
CA GLU A 513 -3.76 -5.04 1.31
C GLU A 513 -3.08 -5.45 2.62
N ARG A 514 -1.95 -6.15 2.59
CA ARG A 514 -1.20 -6.47 3.82
C ARG A 514 -0.74 -5.17 4.47
N MET A 515 -0.98 -5.06 5.78
CA MET A 515 -0.71 -3.86 6.57
C MET A 515 0.35 -4.15 7.65
N PRO A 516 1.64 -4.12 7.30
CA PRO A 516 2.72 -4.41 8.25
C PRO A 516 2.99 -3.21 9.16
N ILE A 517 3.40 -3.49 10.39
CA ILE A 517 3.71 -2.47 11.41
C ILE A 517 4.74 -1.44 10.90
N TRP A 518 5.76 -1.89 10.19
CA TRP A 518 6.80 -0.99 9.69
C TRP A 518 6.25 0.05 8.70
N ALA A 519 5.26 -0.31 7.87
CA ALA A 519 4.67 0.63 6.91
C ALA A 519 3.87 1.71 7.63
N GLN A 520 3.05 1.32 8.62
CA GLN A 520 2.34 2.24 9.52
C GLN A 520 3.32 3.19 10.21
N ALA A 521 4.40 2.64 10.76
CA ALA A 521 5.41 3.40 11.48
C ALA A 521 6.14 4.41 10.57
N MET A 522 6.52 3.99 9.36
CA MET A 522 7.15 4.88 8.39
C MET A 522 6.21 6.00 7.93
N ALA A 523 4.92 5.71 7.74
CA ALA A 523 3.94 6.73 7.41
C ALA A 523 3.75 7.76 8.53
N ILE A 524 3.70 7.33 9.79
CA ILE A 524 3.66 8.23 10.96
C ILE A 524 4.88 9.15 10.98
N MET A 525 6.08 8.58 10.77
CA MET A 525 7.32 9.36 10.75
C MET A 525 7.38 10.33 9.55
N MET A 526 6.89 9.89 8.38
CA MET A 526 6.78 10.75 7.20
C MET A 526 5.86 11.95 7.46
N LEU A 527 4.66 11.72 7.99
CA LEU A 527 3.70 12.79 8.30
C LEU A 527 4.22 13.73 9.38
N HIS A 528 4.91 13.22 10.39
CA HIS A 528 5.57 14.07 11.39
C HIS A 528 6.59 15.02 10.77
N GLU A 529 7.45 14.51 9.88
CA GLU A 529 8.47 15.32 9.22
C GLU A 529 7.85 16.31 8.23
N ALA A 530 6.82 15.89 7.51
CA ALA A 530 6.02 16.76 6.64
C ALA A 530 5.33 17.90 7.42
N LEU A 531 4.76 17.61 8.59
CA LEU A 531 4.13 18.60 9.48
C LEU A 531 5.14 19.60 10.06
N LYS A 532 6.40 19.18 10.27
CA LYS A 532 7.50 20.07 10.66
C LYS A 532 7.96 20.98 9.52
N ALA A 533 7.95 20.45 8.30
CA ALA A 533 8.34 21.20 7.11
C ALA A 533 7.31 22.29 6.73
N MET A 534 6.02 22.05 7.01
CA MET A 534 4.99 23.05 6.74
C MET A 534 5.01 24.21 7.74
N PRO A 535 4.96 25.47 7.26
CA PRO A 535 4.78 26.61 8.13
C PRO A 535 3.46 26.49 8.87
N VAL A 536 3.45 26.76 10.18
CA VAL A 536 2.20 27.02 10.91
C VAL A 536 1.64 28.30 10.29
N THR A 537 0.57 28.19 9.52
CA THR A 537 -0.18 29.36 9.09
C THR A 537 -0.59 30.08 10.37
N ALA A 538 0.04 31.22 10.65
CA ALA A 538 -0.46 32.14 11.65
C ALA A 538 -1.92 32.38 11.27
N GLN A 539 -2.84 31.94 12.14
CA GLN A 539 -4.24 32.35 12.01
C GLN A 539 -4.19 33.86 11.84
N SER A 540 -4.66 34.32 10.69
CA SER A 540 -4.74 35.73 10.35
C SER A 540 -5.28 36.46 11.57
N GLU A 541 -4.43 37.30 12.18
CA GLU A 541 -4.88 38.24 13.18
C GLU A 541 -6.13 38.91 12.63
N GLU A 542 -7.18 38.89 13.44
CA GLU A 542 -8.45 39.55 13.19
C GLU A 542 -8.20 40.90 12.52
N MET A 543 -8.53 40.99 11.23
CA MET A 543 -9.00 42.26 10.68
C MET A 543 -10.31 42.57 11.42
N THR A 544 -10.16 43.14 12.60
CA THR A 544 -11.23 43.88 13.25
C THR A 544 -11.54 45.10 12.36
N PRO A 545 -12.83 45.39 12.14
CA PRO A 545 -13.29 46.32 11.10
C PRO A 545 -12.84 47.77 11.29
#